data_AF-A0A918GX15-F1
#
_entry.id   AF-A0A918GX15-F1
#
_cell.length_a   1.000
_cell.length_b   1.000
_cell.length_c   1.000
_cell.angle_alpha   90.00
_cell.angle_beta   90.00
_cell.angle_gamma   90.00
#
_symmetry.space_group_name_H-M   'P 1'
#
loop_
_entity.id
_entity.type
_entity.pdbx_description
1 polymer ?
#
loop_
_entity_poly.entity_id
_entity_poly.type
_entity_poly.pdbx_seq_one_letter_code
_entity_poly.pdbx_strand_id
1 'polypeptide(L)'
;MRTLHNVHERVVDAPAEAVGALIDRISAPDDPLSPSPVWPPILFDRPLAVGADGGHGFVRYTVGAYEPGRSIRFDFPPEEGGHHRLEVEPLEPGRCRIRHVIEQHQGLKDSLVWNLLIGPLHDLFVEEFFDNVTRAATPAAPLSPVRWTGRARALHRLVFDRARAVEAPAGAALAHQAVPRPDFTDAWQLDLRPGMPRDPLAWREVLPFAVRGSSQDELLLGEDAAHLDFRASVLIQGDTVTLTTLVQTHNRLGRLYFAVVRRVHPFMARRMLRRTYRRLAFAAPPAARLERRSDGVVSGPP
;
A
#
# COMPACT_ATOMS: atom_id res chain seq x y z
N MET A 1 20.36 17.41 -21.94
CA MET A 1 20.15 16.53 -20.76
C MET A 1 20.28 17.38 -19.51
N ARG A 2 19.47 17.13 -18.49
CA ARG A 2 19.57 17.79 -17.18
C ARG A 2 19.95 16.73 -16.15
N THR A 3 20.85 17.07 -15.23
CA THR A 3 21.15 16.21 -14.09
C THR A 3 20.11 16.46 -13.01
N LEU A 4 19.34 15.42 -12.68
CA LEU A 4 18.54 15.37 -11.48
C LEU A 4 19.46 15.01 -10.32
N HIS A 5 19.46 15.86 -9.30
CA HIS A 5 20.10 15.61 -8.02
C HIS A 5 19.10 16.00 -6.92
N ASN A 6 18.61 15.02 -6.17
CA ASN A 6 17.63 15.21 -5.10
C ASN A 6 18.18 14.54 -3.83
N VAL A 7 18.34 15.32 -2.76
CA VAL A 7 18.99 14.87 -1.52
C VAL A 7 18.06 15.16 -0.36
N HIS A 8 17.86 14.16 0.49
CA HIS A 8 17.17 14.26 1.76
C HIS A 8 18.10 13.79 2.86
N GLU A 9 18.16 14.54 3.96
CA GLU A 9 18.99 14.21 5.12
C GLU A 9 18.21 14.42 6.41
N ARG A 10 18.43 13.54 7.37
CA ARG A 10 17.87 13.69 8.71
C ARG A 10 18.87 13.22 9.77
N VAL A 11 19.02 14.02 10.82
CA VAL A 11 19.73 13.59 12.03
C VAL A 11 18.77 12.79 12.90
N VAL A 12 19.22 11.63 13.36
CA VAL A 12 18.48 10.73 14.25
C VAL A 12 19.25 10.61 15.55
N ASP A 13 18.55 10.79 16.68
CA ASP A 13 19.12 10.67 18.02
C ASP A 13 19.28 9.20 18.45
N ALA A 14 19.97 8.42 17.60
CA ALA A 14 20.35 7.04 17.84
C ALA A 14 21.76 6.76 17.29
N PRO A 15 22.48 5.74 17.81
CA PRO A 15 23.73 5.28 17.23
C PRO A 15 23.56 4.83 15.78
N ALA A 16 24.58 5.08 14.94
CA ALA A 16 24.59 4.65 13.54
C ALA A 16 24.39 3.14 13.37
N GLU A 17 24.89 2.32 14.30
CA GLU A 17 24.69 0.87 14.31
C GLU A 17 23.22 0.46 14.42
N ALA A 18 22.45 1.16 15.28
CA ALA A 18 21.02 0.88 15.46
C ALA A 18 20.22 1.24 14.21
N VAL A 19 20.51 2.38 13.58
CA VAL A 19 19.87 2.78 12.31
C VAL A 19 20.34 1.91 11.15
N GLY A 20 21.62 1.52 11.15
CA GLY A 20 22.21 0.57 10.21
C GLY A 20 21.47 -0.77 10.19
N ALA A 21 21.26 -1.36 11.37
CA ALA A 21 20.52 -2.62 11.50
C ALA A 21 19.06 -2.51 11.01
N LEU A 22 18.45 -1.33 11.10
CA LEU A 22 17.11 -1.09 10.56
C LEU A 22 17.11 -1.03 9.02
N ILE A 23 18.08 -0.35 8.40
CA ILE A 23 18.14 -0.29 6.93
C ILE A 23 18.47 -1.64 6.30
N ASP A 24 19.22 -2.51 7.00
CA ASP A 24 19.49 -3.89 6.57
C ASP A 24 18.24 -4.76 6.51
N ARG A 25 17.16 -4.33 7.17
CA ARG A 25 15.85 -5.01 7.19
C ARG A 25 14.86 -4.48 6.15
N ILE A 26 15.26 -3.57 5.28
CA ILE A 26 14.40 -3.17 4.16
C ILE A 26 14.04 -4.41 3.33
N SER A 27 12.75 -4.56 3.00
CA SER A 27 12.18 -5.74 2.34
C SER A 27 12.16 -7.03 3.17
N ALA A 28 12.53 -7.01 4.46
CA ALA A 28 12.26 -8.13 5.35
C ALA A 28 10.74 -8.31 5.56
N PRO A 29 10.24 -9.50 5.95
CA PRO A 29 8.82 -9.71 6.23
C PRO A 29 8.25 -8.75 7.30
N ASP A 30 9.11 -8.28 8.19
CA ASP A 30 8.82 -7.34 9.26
C ASP A 30 9.43 -5.94 9.02
N ASP A 31 9.71 -5.56 7.76
CA ASP A 31 10.31 -4.28 7.38
C ASP A 31 9.68 -3.11 8.17
N PRO A 32 10.44 -2.46 9.07
CA PRO A 32 9.89 -1.46 9.96
C PRO A 32 9.89 -0.06 9.32
N LEU A 33 10.53 0.10 8.17
CA LEU A 33 10.86 1.38 7.56
C LEU A 33 9.92 1.72 6.40
N SER A 34 9.47 0.73 5.63
CA SER A 34 8.60 0.97 4.48
C SER A 34 7.30 1.69 4.89
N PRO A 35 6.93 2.84 4.28
CA PRO A 35 5.73 3.58 4.63
C PRO A 35 4.44 2.96 4.03
N SER A 36 4.36 1.63 4.07
CA SER A 36 3.18 0.83 3.77
C SER A 36 2.13 0.97 4.88
N PRO A 37 0.82 0.90 4.59
CA PRO A 37 0.18 0.62 3.29
C PRO A 37 -0.11 1.84 2.42
N VAL A 38 0.20 3.05 2.89
CA VAL A 38 -0.04 4.29 2.13
C VAL A 38 0.73 4.23 0.82
N TRP A 39 1.99 3.81 0.86
CA TRP A 39 2.81 3.56 -0.31
C TRP A 39 2.91 2.06 -0.63
N PRO A 40 3.19 1.68 -1.89
CA PRO A 40 3.66 0.34 -2.19
C PRO A 40 4.89 0.00 -1.35
N PRO A 41 4.98 -1.22 -0.77
CA PRO A 41 6.16 -1.62 0.00
C PRO A 41 7.40 -1.67 -0.89
N ILE A 42 8.56 -1.52 -0.27
CA ILE A 42 9.84 -1.82 -0.91
C ILE A 42 10.03 -3.33 -0.83
N LEU A 43 10.12 -3.99 -1.97
CA LEU A 43 10.27 -5.44 -2.04
C LEU A 43 11.40 -5.81 -2.99
N PHE A 44 12.21 -6.76 -2.56
CA PHE A 44 13.24 -7.45 -3.33
C PHE A 44 12.90 -8.93 -3.46
N ASP A 45 13.42 -9.55 -4.51
CA ASP A 45 13.26 -10.98 -4.79
C ASP A 45 14.03 -11.89 -3.82
N ARG A 46 15.00 -11.32 -3.11
CA ARG A 46 15.85 -11.97 -2.10
C ARG A 46 16.32 -10.94 -1.05
N PRO A 47 16.92 -11.37 0.08
CA PRO A 47 17.51 -10.43 1.04
C PRO A 47 18.49 -9.46 0.39
N LEU A 48 18.66 -8.27 0.98
CA LEU A 48 19.56 -7.25 0.46
C LEU A 48 20.97 -7.81 0.25
N ALA A 49 21.39 -7.81 -1.01
CA ALA A 49 22.70 -8.20 -1.47
C ALA A 49 22.90 -7.63 -2.88
N VAL A 50 24.14 -7.42 -3.30
CA VAL A 50 24.44 -6.97 -4.67
C VAL A 50 23.80 -7.93 -5.68
N GLY A 51 23.09 -7.37 -6.65
CA GLY A 51 22.33 -8.10 -7.67
C GLY A 51 20.94 -8.57 -7.25
N ALA A 52 20.45 -8.22 -6.05
CA ALA A 52 19.04 -8.40 -5.69
C ALA A 52 18.15 -7.46 -6.50
N ASP A 53 17.10 -7.98 -7.11
CA ASP A 53 16.19 -7.23 -7.97
C ASP A 53 14.93 -6.86 -7.19
N GLY A 54 14.48 -5.62 -7.32
CA GLY A 54 13.36 -5.14 -6.54
C GLY A 54 12.77 -3.84 -7.02
N GLY A 55 12.03 -3.20 -6.12
CA GLY A 55 11.33 -1.98 -6.43
C GLY A 55 10.26 -1.62 -5.41
N HIS A 56 9.52 -0.57 -5.74
CA HIS A 56 8.30 -0.21 -5.03
C HIS A 56 7.28 0.35 -6.03
N GLY A 57 6.09 -0.26 -6.08
CA GLY A 57 5.04 0.14 -7.01
C GLY A 57 5.43 -0.12 -8.46
N PHE A 58 5.59 0.93 -9.26
CA PHE A 58 6.06 0.84 -10.65
C PHE A 58 7.57 1.06 -10.79
N VAL A 59 8.24 1.55 -9.75
CA VAL A 59 9.68 1.81 -9.77
C VAL A 59 10.41 0.48 -9.64
N ARG A 60 11.42 0.26 -10.47
CA ARG A 60 12.25 -0.95 -10.46
C ARG A 60 13.71 -0.55 -10.32
N TYR A 61 14.49 -1.37 -9.63
CA TYR A 61 15.93 -1.19 -9.45
C TYR A 61 16.58 -2.48 -8.98
N THR A 62 17.90 -2.55 -9.17
CA THR A 62 18.75 -3.65 -8.68
C THR A 62 19.70 -3.11 -7.63
N VAL A 63 20.01 -3.86 -6.57
CA VAL A 63 21.04 -3.46 -5.60
C VAL A 63 22.41 -3.49 -6.30
N GLY A 64 22.96 -2.31 -6.60
CA GLY A 64 24.25 -2.15 -7.28
C GLY A 64 25.45 -2.15 -6.33
N ALA A 65 25.26 -1.68 -5.10
CA ALA A 65 26.25 -1.78 -4.03
C ALA A 65 25.56 -1.91 -2.68
N TYR A 66 26.16 -2.65 -1.77
CA TYR A 66 25.64 -2.85 -0.43
C TYR A 66 26.76 -3.01 0.59
N GLU A 67 26.76 -2.15 1.60
CA GLU A 67 27.60 -2.25 2.79
C GLU A 67 26.68 -2.39 4.02
N PRO A 68 26.59 -3.58 4.64
CA PRO A 68 25.71 -3.82 5.77
C PRO A 68 25.87 -2.79 6.89
N GLY A 69 24.73 -2.30 7.37
CA GLY A 69 24.63 -1.30 8.43
C GLY A 69 25.06 0.11 8.03
N ARG A 70 25.46 0.34 6.77
CA ARG A 70 26.04 1.62 6.34
C ARG A 70 25.41 2.20 5.09
N SER A 71 25.36 1.45 3.99
CA SER A 71 24.91 2.01 2.71
C SER A 71 24.28 0.97 1.80
N ILE A 72 23.27 1.41 1.06
CA ILE A 72 22.65 0.62 -0.02
C ILE A 72 22.50 1.54 -1.23
N ARG A 73 23.03 1.12 -2.37
CA ARG A 73 22.83 1.77 -3.67
C ARG A 73 21.94 0.89 -4.52
N PHE A 74 20.85 1.44 -5.01
CA PHE A 74 20.00 0.78 -5.98
C PHE A 74 20.09 1.50 -7.32
N ASP A 75 20.40 0.72 -8.35
CA ASP A 75 20.62 1.19 -9.70
C ASP A 75 19.33 1.04 -10.50
N PHE A 76 18.92 2.13 -11.15
CA PHE A 76 17.78 2.08 -12.06
C PHE A 76 18.13 1.26 -13.32
N PRO A 77 17.12 0.73 -14.03
CA PRO A 77 17.34 0.04 -15.29
C PRO A 77 18.19 0.87 -16.26
N PRO A 78 19.02 0.24 -17.11
CA PRO A 78 19.95 0.95 -17.99
C PRO A 78 19.31 2.03 -18.85
N GLU A 79 18.06 1.82 -19.28
CA GLU A 79 17.27 2.77 -20.07
C GLU A 79 16.86 4.04 -19.31
N GLU A 80 16.69 3.95 -17.99
CA GLU A 80 16.40 5.09 -17.13
C GLU A 80 17.70 5.77 -16.67
N GLY A 81 18.73 4.96 -16.39
CA GLY A 81 20.03 5.38 -15.90
C GLY A 81 19.98 6.02 -14.50
N GLY A 82 21.15 6.16 -13.89
CA GLY A 82 21.26 6.75 -12.55
C GLY A 82 20.99 5.74 -11.43
N HIS A 83 20.87 6.26 -10.21
CA HIS A 83 20.70 5.45 -9.01
C HIS A 83 20.03 6.25 -7.89
N HIS A 84 19.52 5.51 -6.91
CA HIS A 84 19.24 6.08 -5.59
C HIS A 84 20.10 5.39 -4.53
N ARG A 85 20.49 6.14 -3.50
CA ARG A 85 21.37 5.65 -2.44
C ARG A 85 20.83 6.05 -1.09
N LEU A 86 20.86 5.10 -0.15
CA LEU A 86 20.58 5.31 1.26
C LEU A 86 21.87 5.08 2.05
N GLU A 87 22.27 6.04 2.88
CA GLU A 87 23.50 5.99 3.67
C GLU A 87 23.22 6.41 5.12
N VAL A 88 23.95 5.80 6.06
CA VAL A 88 23.95 6.13 7.48
C VAL A 88 25.37 6.52 7.89
N GLU A 89 25.53 7.77 8.32
CA GLU A 89 26.80 8.34 8.74
C GLU A 89 26.79 8.59 10.26
N PRO A 90 27.78 8.11 11.03
CA PRO A 90 27.92 8.49 12.43
C PRO A 90 28.29 9.98 12.55
N LEU A 91 27.67 10.70 13.49
CA LEU A 91 28.04 12.08 13.82
C LEU A 91 28.74 12.16 15.17
N GLU A 92 28.09 11.64 16.20
CA GLU A 92 28.57 11.60 17.59
C GLU A 92 28.10 10.29 18.24
N PRO A 93 28.65 9.90 19.40
CA PRO A 93 28.08 8.79 20.17
C PRO A 93 26.58 9.01 20.42
N GLY A 94 25.75 8.09 19.95
CA GLY A 94 24.29 8.18 20.09
C GLY A 94 23.58 9.06 19.06
N ARG A 95 24.26 9.58 18.04
CA ARG A 95 23.64 10.34 16.93
C ARG A 95 24.21 9.97 15.56
N CYS A 96 23.34 9.86 14.58
CA CYS A 96 23.73 9.63 13.19
C CYS A 96 22.94 10.49 12.21
N ARG A 97 23.44 10.63 10.99
CA ARG A 97 22.71 11.18 9.84
C ARG A 97 22.30 10.03 8.94
N ILE A 98 21.01 9.97 8.59
CA ILE A 98 20.55 9.18 7.45
C ILE A 98 20.42 10.10 6.25
N ARG A 99 20.89 9.65 5.09
CA ARG A 99 20.91 10.41 3.84
C ARG A 99 20.35 9.56 2.71
N HIS A 100 19.44 10.15 1.93
CA HIS A 100 18.92 9.58 0.70
C HIS A 100 19.29 10.49 -0.47
N VAL A 101 19.86 9.93 -1.53
CA VAL A 101 20.30 10.66 -2.72
C VAL A 101 19.72 10.00 -3.96
N ILE A 102 19.14 10.79 -4.87
CA ILE A 102 18.88 10.40 -6.26
C ILE A 102 19.79 11.18 -7.19
N GLU A 103 20.46 10.45 -8.06
CA GLU A 103 21.26 10.99 -9.16
C GLU A 103 20.85 10.33 -10.47
N GLN A 104 20.38 11.13 -11.42
CA GLN A 104 19.95 10.64 -12.74
C GLN A 104 20.18 11.71 -13.81
N HIS A 105 20.45 11.27 -15.04
CA HIS A 105 20.44 12.15 -16.21
C HIS A 105 19.13 12.01 -16.97
N GLN A 106 18.41 13.12 -17.10
CA GLN A 106 17.05 13.13 -17.65
C GLN A 106 16.95 13.95 -18.94
N GLY A 107 16.06 13.50 -19.83
CA GLY A 107 15.57 14.29 -20.95
C GLY A 107 14.63 15.40 -20.47
N LEU A 108 14.23 16.30 -21.39
CA LEU A 108 13.32 17.41 -21.04
C LEU A 108 11.95 16.92 -20.58
N LYS A 109 11.43 15.83 -21.19
CA LYS A 109 10.15 15.24 -20.83
C LYS A 109 10.20 14.65 -19.42
N ASP A 110 11.22 13.88 -19.11
CA ASP A 110 11.37 13.22 -17.81
C ASP A 110 11.60 14.24 -16.70
N SER A 111 12.39 15.29 -16.97
CA SER A 111 12.53 16.43 -16.05
C SER A 111 11.20 17.11 -15.76
N LEU A 112 10.30 17.25 -16.74
CA LEU A 112 8.99 17.85 -16.52
C LEU A 112 8.09 16.93 -15.68
N VAL A 113 8.06 15.64 -16.00
CA VAL A 113 7.32 14.62 -15.24
C VAL A 113 7.81 14.54 -13.79
N TRP A 114 9.13 14.60 -13.59
CA TRP A 114 9.74 14.67 -12.27
C TRP A 114 9.20 15.86 -11.47
N ASN A 115 9.36 17.07 -11.99
CA ASN A 115 9.00 18.27 -11.23
C ASN A 115 7.48 18.40 -10.98
N LEU A 116 6.63 17.87 -11.86
CA LEU A 116 5.18 18.01 -11.73
C LEU A 116 4.51 16.89 -10.94
N LEU A 117 5.06 15.68 -10.98
CA LEU A 117 4.43 14.47 -10.47
C LEU A 117 5.34 13.64 -9.56
N ILE A 118 6.51 13.21 -10.04
CA ILE A 118 7.32 12.21 -9.33
C ILE A 118 8.04 12.82 -8.13
N GLY A 119 8.76 13.92 -8.30
CA GLY A 119 9.51 14.60 -7.23
C GLY A 119 8.67 14.87 -5.98
N PRO A 120 7.50 15.56 -6.08
CA PRO A 120 6.67 15.81 -4.91
C PRO A 120 6.17 14.54 -4.18
N LEU A 121 5.95 13.44 -4.90
CA LEU A 121 5.55 12.16 -4.30
C LEU A 121 6.75 11.42 -3.70
N HIS A 122 7.88 11.45 -4.39
CA HIS A 122 9.14 10.89 -3.95
C HIS A 122 9.62 11.55 -2.65
N ASP A 123 9.65 12.88 -2.60
CA ASP A 123 10.05 13.63 -1.42
C ASP A 123 9.19 13.25 -0.20
N LEU A 124 7.87 13.10 -0.38
CA LEU A 124 6.97 12.64 0.67
C LEU A 124 7.23 11.20 1.11
N PHE A 125 7.49 10.31 0.16
CA PHE A 125 7.85 8.92 0.48
C PHE A 125 9.11 8.87 1.35
N VAL A 126 10.16 9.62 0.97
CA VAL A 126 11.43 9.64 1.71
C VAL A 126 11.25 10.24 3.10
N GLU A 127 10.49 11.33 3.24
CA GLU A 127 10.24 11.93 4.56
C GLU A 127 9.40 11.01 5.47
N GLU A 128 8.43 10.26 4.93
CA GLU A 128 7.69 9.25 5.71
C GLU A 128 8.54 8.02 6.05
N PHE A 129 9.44 7.63 5.15
CA PHE A 129 10.42 6.59 5.42
C PHE A 129 11.35 7.02 6.57
N PHE A 130 11.87 8.26 6.55
CA PHE A 130 12.66 8.81 7.66
C PHE A 130 11.85 8.96 8.94
N ASP A 131 10.55 9.25 8.88
CA ASP A 131 9.69 9.23 10.06
C ASP A 131 9.64 7.83 10.68
N ASN A 132 9.60 6.77 9.87
CA ASN A 132 9.65 5.40 10.35
C ASN A 132 11.01 5.04 10.93
N VAL A 133 12.11 5.48 10.30
CA VAL A 133 13.47 5.33 10.87
C VAL A 133 13.54 5.94 12.26
N THR A 134 13.08 7.18 12.44
CA THR A 134 13.06 7.82 13.76
C THR A 134 12.15 7.05 14.73
N ARG A 135 10.95 6.64 14.33
CA ARG A 135 10.04 5.85 15.23
C ARG A 135 10.63 4.51 15.66
N ALA A 136 11.37 3.85 14.77
CA ALA A 136 11.98 2.57 15.05
C ALA A 136 13.21 2.74 15.96
N ALA A 137 14.09 3.70 15.64
CA ALA A 137 15.33 3.94 16.36
C ALA A 137 15.15 4.65 17.71
N THR A 138 14.16 5.56 17.83
CA THR A 138 13.91 6.35 19.05
C THR A 138 12.42 6.33 19.46
N PRO A 139 11.91 5.19 19.96
CA PRO A 139 10.47 4.98 20.17
C PRO A 139 9.80 5.96 21.15
N ALA A 140 10.57 6.47 22.13
CA ALA A 140 10.10 7.40 23.14
C ALA A 140 10.28 8.88 22.75
N ALA A 141 10.97 9.17 21.63
CA ALA A 141 11.25 10.54 21.23
C ALA A 141 10.02 11.19 20.57
N PRO A 142 9.76 12.48 20.84
CA PRO A 142 8.73 13.21 20.12
C PRO A 142 9.11 13.33 18.63
N LEU A 143 8.17 12.98 17.75
CA LEU A 143 8.33 13.12 16.30
C LEU A 143 7.38 14.22 15.79
N SER A 144 7.88 15.07 14.89
CA SER A 144 7.04 15.94 14.06
C SER A 144 6.89 15.31 12.68
N PRO A 145 5.86 14.45 12.45
CA PRO A 145 5.75 13.71 11.22
C PRO A 145 5.46 14.62 10.03
N VAL A 146 5.88 14.17 8.84
CA VAL A 146 5.63 14.91 7.60
C VAL A 146 4.13 15.07 7.35
N ARG A 147 3.74 16.26 6.89
CA ARG A 147 2.34 16.60 6.63
C ARG A 147 2.07 16.62 5.14
N TRP A 148 1.03 15.90 4.75
CA TRP A 148 0.59 15.84 3.36
C TRP A 148 -0.18 17.09 2.95
N THR A 149 0.29 17.76 1.91
CA THR A 149 -0.46 18.84 1.26
C THR A 149 -1.68 18.30 0.51
N GLY A 150 -2.69 19.14 0.27
CA GLY A 150 -3.87 18.76 -0.52
C GLY A 150 -3.50 18.30 -1.94
N ARG A 151 -2.53 18.97 -2.57
CA ARG A 151 -1.98 18.60 -3.87
C ARG A 151 -1.33 17.21 -3.84
N ALA A 152 -0.50 16.93 -2.84
CA ALA A 152 0.11 15.61 -2.68
C ALA A 152 -0.92 14.50 -2.50
N ARG A 153 -1.94 14.71 -1.65
CA ARG A 153 -3.05 13.76 -1.49
C ARG A 153 -3.82 13.50 -2.78
N ALA A 154 -3.90 14.50 -3.67
CA ALA A 154 -4.51 14.38 -4.98
C ALA A 154 -3.61 13.61 -5.96
N LEU A 155 -2.33 13.96 -6.06
CA LEU A 155 -1.35 13.26 -6.91
C LEU A 155 -1.20 11.79 -6.53
N HIS A 156 -1.15 11.49 -5.23
CA HIS A 156 -1.03 10.13 -4.72
C HIS A 156 -2.21 9.21 -5.12
N ARG A 157 -3.36 9.77 -5.54
CA ARG A 157 -4.47 8.98 -6.10
C ARG A 157 -4.07 8.23 -7.37
N LEU A 158 -3.06 8.73 -8.08
CA LEU A 158 -2.61 8.19 -9.35
C LEU A 158 -1.70 6.97 -9.18
N VAL A 159 -1.09 6.78 -8.01
CA VAL A 159 -0.13 5.70 -7.73
C VAL A 159 -0.72 4.52 -6.94
N PHE A 160 -2.00 4.60 -6.55
CA PHE A 160 -2.70 3.44 -5.97
C PHE A 160 -3.02 2.39 -7.02
N ASP A 161 -2.93 1.14 -6.58
CA ASP A 161 -3.23 -0.03 -7.38
C ASP A 161 -4.63 0.05 -7.99
N ARG A 162 -4.73 -0.50 -9.21
CA ARG A 162 -5.99 -0.56 -9.94
C ARG A 162 -6.65 -1.89 -9.62
N ALA A 163 -7.93 -1.83 -9.27
CA ALA A 163 -8.71 -3.05 -9.09
C ALA A 163 -8.76 -3.83 -10.40
N ARG A 164 -8.35 -5.09 -10.36
CA ARG A 164 -8.37 -6.05 -11.47
C ARG A 164 -9.71 -6.78 -11.49
N ALA A 165 -10.24 -7.04 -12.69
CA ALA A 165 -11.41 -7.89 -12.84
C ALA A 165 -11.00 -9.33 -12.55
N VAL A 166 -11.81 -10.05 -11.78
CA VAL A 166 -11.64 -11.47 -11.51
C VAL A 166 -13.00 -12.16 -11.63
N GLU A 167 -12.99 -13.49 -11.72
CA GLU A 167 -14.22 -14.25 -11.51
C GLU A 167 -14.62 -14.19 -10.03
N ALA A 168 -15.91 -14.37 -9.74
CA ALA A 168 -16.39 -14.43 -8.37
C ALA A 168 -15.68 -15.59 -7.65
N PRO A 169 -14.93 -15.33 -6.57
CA PRO A 169 -14.15 -16.37 -5.91
C PRO A 169 -15.07 -17.48 -5.38
N ALA A 170 -14.67 -18.73 -5.57
CA ALA A 170 -15.41 -19.88 -5.02
C ALA A 170 -15.52 -19.83 -3.49
N GLY A 171 -14.54 -19.19 -2.82
CA GLY A 171 -14.54 -18.98 -1.37
C GLY A 171 -15.56 -17.97 -0.84
N ALA A 172 -16.24 -17.20 -1.70
CA ALA A 172 -17.29 -16.26 -1.30
C ALA A 172 -18.61 -16.99 -0.95
N ALA A 173 -18.55 -17.86 0.05
CA ALA A 173 -19.62 -18.79 0.41
C ALA A 173 -20.93 -18.09 0.79
N LEU A 174 -20.87 -16.99 1.55
CA LEU A 174 -22.06 -16.22 1.93
C LEU A 174 -22.73 -15.62 0.69
N ALA A 175 -21.96 -15.08 -0.24
CA ALA A 175 -22.48 -14.57 -1.52
C ALA A 175 -23.19 -15.66 -2.33
N HIS A 176 -22.54 -16.81 -2.53
CA HIS A 176 -23.10 -17.91 -3.33
C HIS A 176 -24.33 -18.54 -2.69
N GLN A 177 -24.38 -18.62 -1.35
CA GLN A 177 -25.56 -19.08 -0.63
C GLN A 177 -26.71 -18.06 -0.69
N ALA A 178 -26.41 -16.76 -0.60
CA ALA A 178 -27.42 -15.71 -0.62
C ALA A 178 -28.06 -15.53 -2.00
N VAL A 179 -27.31 -15.73 -3.09
CA VAL A 179 -27.82 -15.66 -4.47
C VAL A 179 -27.30 -16.84 -5.29
N PRO A 180 -27.95 -18.03 -5.19
CA PRO A 180 -27.47 -19.24 -5.88
C PRO A 180 -27.49 -19.16 -7.41
N ARG A 181 -28.35 -18.31 -7.98
CA ARG A 181 -28.52 -18.13 -9.43
C ARG A 181 -28.61 -16.63 -9.76
N PRO A 182 -27.47 -15.92 -9.80
CA PRO A 182 -27.46 -14.51 -10.12
C PRO A 182 -27.73 -14.29 -11.61
N ASP A 183 -28.50 -13.25 -11.94
CA ASP A 183 -28.64 -12.73 -13.30
C ASP A 183 -27.42 -11.88 -13.71
N PHE A 184 -26.63 -11.44 -12.73
CA PHE A 184 -25.41 -10.70 -12.93
C PHE A 184 -24.40 -10.92 -11.82
N THR A 185 -23.15 -11.01 -12.22
CA THR A 185 -22.00 -11.06 -11.32
C THR A 185 -20.83 -10.28 -11.91
N ASP A 186 -20.18 -9.48 -11.08
CA ASP A 186 -18.82 -8.99 -11.33
C ASP A 186 -18.00 -9.04 -10.03
N ALA A 187 -16.69 -9.19 -10.16
CA ALA A 187 -15.78 -9.19 -9.04
C ALA A 187 -14.52 -8.38 -9.35
N TRP A 188 -14.10 -7.59 -8.36
CA TRP A 188 -12.99 -6.66 -8.46
C TRP A 188 -12.03 -6.86 -7.29
N GLN A 189 -10.77 -7.14 -7.61
CA GLN A 189 -9.76 -7.51 -6.63
C GLN A 189 -8.64 -6.48 -6.53
N LEU A 190 -8.13 -6.28 -5.32
CA LEU A 190 -6.89 -5.55 -5.01
C LEU A 190 -5.99 -6.43 -4.13
N ASP A 191 -4.68 -6.27 -4.29
CA ASP A 191 -3.70 -6.85 -3.38
C ASP A 191 -3.65 -5.99 -2.10
N LEU A 192 -3.64 -6.65 -0.94
CA LEU A 192 -3.54 -6.03 0.37
C LEU A 192 -2.07 -5.80 0.71
N ARG A 193 -1.70 -4.54 0.88
CA ARG A 193 -0.35 -4.17 1.34
C ARG A 193 -0.13 -4.53 2.82
N PRO A 194 1.13 -4.73 3.26
CA PRO A 194 1.47 -4.87 4.68
C PRO A 194 0.84 -3.77 5.54
N GLY A 195 0.23 -4.16 6.65
CA GLY A 195 -0.49 -3.25 7.57
C GLY A 195 -1.96 -2.98 7.22
N MET A 196 -2.46 -3.40 6.05
CA MET A 196 -3.90 -3.32 5.75
C MET A 196 -4.72 -4.26 6.65
N PRO A 197 -5.94 -3.87 7.06
CA PRO A 197 -6.80 -4.72 7.87
C PRO A 197 -7.26 -5.95 7.07
N ARG A 198 -7.07 -7.12 7.66
CA ARG A 198 -7.49 -8.43 7.14
C ARG A 198 -8.83 -8.92 7.69
N ASP A 199 -9.43 -8.16 8.60
CA ASP A 199 -10.80 -8.38 9.07
C ASP A 199 -11.80 -7.80 8.05
N PRO A 200 -12.71 -8.61 7.46
CA PRO A 200 -13.72 -8.16 6.53
C PRO A 200 -14.61 -7.04 7.11
N LEU A 201 -14.86 -7.02 8.43
CA LEU A 201 -15.69 -5.99 9.06
C LEU A 201 -15.06 -4.60 9.00
N ALA A 202 -13.72 -4.49 8.92
CA ALA A 202 -13.05 -3.21 8.68
C ALA A 202 -13.47 -2.55 7.34
N TRP A 203 -13.97 -3.37 6.40
CA TRP A 203 -14.42 -2.94 5.08
C TRP A 203 -15.91 -2.61 5.01
N ARG A 204 -16.66 -2.61 6.14
CA ARG A 204 -18.13 -2.42 6.14
C ARG A 204 -18.60 -1.16 5.44
N GLU A 205 -17.81 -0.07 5.49
CA GLU A 205 -18.18 1.18 4.83
C GLU A 205 -17.79 1.23 3.34
N VAL A 206 -17.47 0.09 2.71
CA VAL A 206 -17.27 0.02 1.25
C VAL A 206 -18.54 0.37 0.50
N LEU A 207 -19.69 -0.02 1.02
CA LEU A 207 -21.00 0.29 0.45
C LEU A 207 -21.96 0.69 1.57
N PRO A 208 -22.92 1.58 1.30
CA PRO A 208 -23.90 2.04 2.28
C PRO A 208 -25.09 1.08 2.41
N PHE A 209 -24.84 -0.24 2.45
CA PHE A 209 -25.88 -1.26 2.59
C PHE A 209 -25.80 -1.98 3.93
N ALA A 210 -26.91 -2.58 4.35
CA ALA A 210 -26.96 -3.35 5.59
C ALA A 210 -26.07 -4.59 5.52
N VAL A 211 -25.45 -4.93 6.64
CA VAL A 211 -24.76 -6.21 6.81
C VAL A 211 -25.80 -7.32 6.86
N ARG A 212 -25.67 -8.31 5.98
CA ARG A 212 -26.54 -9.49 5.89
C ARG A 212 -25.89 -10.73 6.51
N GLY A 213 -24.57 -10.76 6.60
CA GLY A 213 -23.82 -11.83 7.26
C GLY A 213 -22.32 -11.52 7.27
N SER A 214 -21.58 -12.21 8.14
CA SER A 214 -20.13 -12.14 8.20
C SER A 214 -19.56 -13.49 8.62
N SER A 215 -18.44 -13.89 8.02
CA SER A 215 -17.58 -15.00 8.44
C SER A 215 -16.21 -14.44 8.88
N GLN A 216 -15.23 -15.32 9.07
CA GLN A 216 -13.85 -14.90 9.37
C GLN A 216 -13.19 -14.12 8.22
N ASP A 217 -13.56 -14.43 6.99
CA ASP A 217 -12.92 -13.98 5.75
C ASP A 217 -13.87 -13.27 4.78
N GLU A 218 -15.18 -13.29 5.03
CA GLU A 218 -16.19 -12.72 4.16
C GLU A 218 -17.16 -11.79 4.91
N LEU A 219 -17.45 -10.63 4.33
CA LEU A 219 -18.54 -9.75 4.75
C LEU A 219 -19.59 -9.65 3.64
N LEU A 220 -20.83 -10.04 3.94
CA LEU A 220 -21.96 -9.90 3.03
C LEU A 220 -22.77 -8.66 3.36
N LEU A 221 -22.89 -7.76 2.40
CA LEU A 221 -23.73 -6.58 2.40
C LEU A 221 -24.88 -6.77 1.40
N GLY A 222 -26.01 -6.12 1.62
CA GLY A 222 -27.06 -6.15 0.60
C GLY A 222 -28.39 -5.55 1.00
N GLU A 223 -29.25 -5.45 0.00
CA GLU A 223 -30.60 -4.88 0.10
C GLU A 223 -31.56 -5.72 -0.74
N ASP A 224 -32.79 -5.86 -0.26
CA ASP A 224 -33.88 -6.56 -0.95
C ASP A 224 -34.87 -5.51 -1.41
N ALA A 225 -35.07 -5.39 -2.72
CA ALA A 225 -36.02 -4.47 -3.31
C ALA A 225 -37.09 -5.24 -4.08
N ALA A 226 -38.26 -4.63 -4.26
CA ALA A 226 -39.39 -5.28 -4.93
C ALA A 226 -39.12 -5.72 -6.40
N HIS A 227 -38.02 -5.27 -7.00
CA HIS A 227 -37.67 -5.56 -8.39
C HIS A 227 -36.33 -6.32 -8.54
N LEU A 228 -35.50 -6.37 -7.50
CA LEU A 228 -34.24 -7.12 -7.47
C LEU A 228 -33.74 -7.34 -6.05
N ASP A 229 -32.97 -8.41 -5.88
CA ASP A 229 -32.09 -8.61 -4.73
C ASP A 229 -30.68 -8.22 -5.13
N PHE A 230 -30.05 -7.40 -4.28
CA PHE A 230 -28.67 -6.99 -4.43
C PHE A 230 -27.84 -7.53 -3.27
N ARG A 231 -26.72 -8.18 -3.60
CA ARG A 231 -25.70 -8.60 -2.64
C ARG A 231 -24.33 -8.09 -3.09
N ALA A 232 -23.53 -7.69 -2.12
CA ALA A 232 -22.12 -7.41 -2.30
C ALA A 232 -21.32 -8.14 -1.23
N SER A 233 -20.39 -8.97 -1.64
CA SER A 233 -19.47 -9.69 -0.76
C SER A 233 -18.10 -9.02 -0.80
N VAL A 234 -17.52 -8.78 0.37
CA VAL A 234 -16.10 -8.46 0.54
C VAL A 234 -15.41 -9.70 1.09
N LEU A 235 -14.63 -10.36 0.25
CA LEU A 235 -13.84 -11.53 0.61
C LEU A 235 -12.38 -11.13 0.78
N ILE A 236 -11.78 -11.49 1.92
CA ILE A 236 -10.35 -11.37 2.19
C ILE A 236 -9.74 -12.77 2.14
N GLN A 237 -8.89 -13.01 1.15
CA GLN A 237 -8.24 -14.30 0.95
C GLN A 237 -6.74 -14.09 0.76
N GLY A 238 -5.96 -14.56 1.75
CA GLY A 238 -4.53 -14.28 1.81
C GLY A 238 -4.25 -12.77 1.83
N ASP A 239 -3.41 -12.32 0.90
CA ASP A 239 -3.10 -10.90 0.72
C ASP A 239 -3.93 -10.25 -0.39
N THR A 240 -5.20 -10.66 -0.54
CA THR A 240 -6.12 -10.03 -1.50
C THR A 240 -7.46 -9.70 -0.86
N VAL A 241 -8.07 -8.62 -1.35
CA VAL A 241 -9.46 -8.25 -1.06
C VAL A 241 -10.25 -8.22 -2.36
N THR A 242 -11.38 -8.91 -2.38
CA THR A 242 -12.26 -9.01 -3.55
C THR A 242 -13.65 -8.49 -3.20
N LEU A 243 -14.12 -7.50 -3.95
CA LEU A 243 -15.50 -7.04 -3.91
C LEU A 243 -16.29 -7.71 -5.03
N THR A 244 -17.22 -8.59 -4.67
CA THR A 244 -18.10 -9.30 -5.61
C THR A 244 -19.51 -8.76 -5.50
N THR A 245 -20.14 -8.38 -6.60
CA THR A 245 -21.56 -8.03 -6.62
C THR A 245 -22.35 -9.16 -7.27
N LEU A 246 -23.47 -9.54 -6.65
CA LEU A 246 -24.45 -10.48 -7.19
C LEU A 246 -25.82 -9.82 -7.23
N VAL A 247 -26.52 -9.98 -8.35
CA VAL A 247 -27.88 -9.44 -8.51
C VAL A 247 -28.80 -10.51 -9.07
N GLN A 248 -29.99 -10.62 -8.48
CA GLN A 248 -31.08 -11.46 -8.97
C GLN A 248 -32.31 -10.58 -9.19
N THR A 249 -32.85 -10.57 -10.40
CA THR A 249 -34.01 -9.76 -10.77
C THR A 249 -35.29 -10.59 -10.69
N HIS A 250 -36.38 -9.99 -10.20
CA HIS A 250 -37.65 -10.73 -10.01
C HIS A 250 -38.65 -10.52 -11.15
N ASN A 251 -38.56 -9.39 -11.86
CA ASN A 251 -39.56 -9.00 -12.84
C ASN A 251 -38.96 -8.22 -14.02
N ARG A 252 -39.79 -7.93 -15.03
CA ARG A 252 -39.36 -7.22 -16.26
C ARG A 252 -38.82 -5.82 -15.97
N LEU A 253 -39.40 -5.11 -14.99
CA LEU A 253 -38.94 -3.79 -14.58
C LEU A 253 -37.53 -3.86 -13.99
N GLY A 254 -37.29 -4.84 -13.10
CA GLY A 254 -35.98 -5.12 -12.53
C GLY A 254 -34.93 -5.43 -13.59
N ARG A 255 -35.27 -6.26 -14.59
CA ARG A 255 -34.38 -6.54 -15.73
C ARG A 255 -34.04 -5.28 -16.53
N LEU A 256 -35.01 -4.43 -16.83
CA LEU A 256 -34.78 -3.20 -17.59
C LEU A 256 -33.94 -2.20 -16.80
N TYR A 257 -34.27 -1.98 -15.53
CA TYR A 257 -33.51 -1.14 -14.61
C TYR A 257 -32.06 -1.62 -14.53
N PHE A 258 -31.87 -2.92 -14.29
CA PHE A 258 -30.55 -3.48 -14.10
C PHE A 258 -29.73 -3.49 -15.40
N ALA A 259 -30.35 -3.60 -16.58
CA ALA A 259 -29.64 -3.46 -17.85
C ALA A 259 -28.96 -2.08 -18.01
N VAL A 260 -29.51 -1.03 -17.40
CA VAL A 260 -28.87 0.29 -17.35
C VAL A 260 -27.75 0.29 -16.29
N VAL A 261 -28.07 -0.15 -15.06
CA VAL A 261 -27.12 -0.16 -13.93
C VAL A 261 -25.88 -1.01 -14.23
N ARG A 262 -26.03 -2.17 -14.85
CA ARG A 262 -24.95 -3.09 -15.25
C ARG A 262 -23.83 -2.39 -16.03
N ARG A 263 -24.15 -1.37 -16.83
CA ARG A 263 -23.15 -0.63 -17.64
C ARG A 263 -22.25 0.26 -16.79
N VAL A 264 -22.79 0.83 -15.70
CA VAL A 264 -22.07 1.75 -14.81
C VAL A 264 -21.53 1.08 -13.55
N HIS A 265 -22.10 -0.08 -13.18
CA HIS A 265 -21.75 -0.79 -11.96
C HIS A 265 -20.25 -1.13 -11.84
N PRO A 266 -19.58 -1.72 -12.86
CA PRO A 266 -18.13 -1.96 -12.83
C PRO A 266 -17.30 -0.74 -12.42
N PHE A 267 -17.62 0.42 -12.98
CA PHE A 267 -16.93 1.66 -12.66
C PHE A 267 -17.18 2.09 -11.21
N MET A 268 -18.43 1.98 -10.74
CA MET A 268 -18.80 2.31 -9.36
C MET A 268 -18.14 1.37 -8.35
N ALA A 269 -18.19 0.06 -8.56
CA ALA A 269 -17.61 -0.96 -7.69
C ALA A 269 -16.10 -0.74 -7.50
N ARG A 270 -15.37 -0.57 -8.62
CA ARG A 270 -13.93 -0.24 -8.58
C ARG A 270 -13.63 1.05 -7.83
N ARG A 271 -14.46 2.08 -8.03
CA ARG A 271 -14.28 3.38 -7.35
C ARG A 271 -14.50 3.26 -5.85
N MET A 272 -15.53 2.53 -5.41
CA MET A 272 -15.84 2.32 -4.00
C MET A 272 -14.77 1.47 -3.32
N LEU A 273 -14.37 0.35 -3.93
CA LEU A 273 -13.28 -0.49 -3.43
C LEU A 273 -12.00 0.32 -3.26
N ARG A 274 -11.56 1.07 -4.28
CA ARG A 274 -10.37 1.93 -4.20
C ARG A 274 -10.51 3.04 -3.17
N ARG A 275 -11.70 3.63 -3.01
CA ARG A 275 -11.93 4.68 -2.00
C ARG A 275 -11.74 4.14 -0.59
N THR A 276 -12.34 2.98 -0.30
CA THR A 276 -12.25 2.33 1.01
C THR A 276 -10.84 1.83 1.27
N TYR A 277 -10.21 1.17 0.29
CA TYR A 277 -8.81 0.78 0.36
C TYR A 277 -7.92 1.95 0.80
N ARG A 278 -8.05 3.09 0.13
CA ARG A 278 -7.26 4.29 0.45
C ARG A 278 -7.54 4.80 1.86
N ARG A 279 -8.81 4.87 2.27
CA ARG A 279 -9.17 5.31 3.62
C ARG A 279 -8.54 4.41 4.68
N LEU A 280 -8.63 3.09 4.50
CA LEU A 280 -8.04 2.11 5.41
C LEU A 280 -6.51 2.21 5.41
N ALA A 281 -5.88 2.40 4.25
CA ALA A 281 -4.44 2.59 4.16
C ALA A 281 -3.94 3.81 4.95
N PHE A 282 -4.66 4.93 4.88
CA PHE A 282 -4.32 6.13 5.66
C PHE A 282 -4.65 6.03 7.16
N ALA A 283 -5.55 5.13 7.55
CA ALA A 283 -5.90 4.88 8.94
C ALA A 283 -5.01 3.82 9.60
N ALA A 284 -4.30 3.02 8.80
CA ALA A 284 -3.41 1.98 9.28
C ALA A 284 -2.24 2.58 10.08
N PRO A 285 -1.80 1.91 11.16
CA PRO A 285 -0.61 2.33 11.87
C PRO A 285 0.65 2.17 10.98
N PRO A 286 1.69 3.01 11.17
CA PRO A 286 2.95 2.86 10.44
C PRO A 286 3.67 1.54 10.73
N ALA A 287 4.51 1.09 9.80
CA ALA A 287 5.27 -0.17 9.87
C ALA A 287 6.02 -0.36 11.20
N ALA A 288 6.82 0.61 11.63
CA ALA A 288 7.55 0.58 12.90
C ALA A 288 6.67 0.36 14.15
N ARG A 289 5.36 0.67 14.08
CA ARG A 289 4.42 0.41 15.18
C ARG A 289 3.83 -1.00 15.11
N LEU A 290 3.72 -1.58 13.92
CA LEU A 290 3.22 -2.94 13.71
C LEU A 290 4.24 -3.97 14.20
N GLU A 291 5.51 -3.79 13.86
CA GLU A 291 6.64 -4.61 14.32
C GLU A 291 6.64 -4.79 15.86
N ARG A 292 6.53 -3.68 16.61
CA ARG A 292 6.49 -3.75 18.08
C ARG A 292 5.29 -4.51 18.63
N ARG A 293 4.15 -4.52 17.91
CA ARG A 293 2.98 -5.30 18.33
C ARG A 293 3.22 -6.80 18.15
N SER A 294 3.97 -7.21 17.13
CA SER A 294 4.37 -8.62 16.98
C SER A 294 5.35 -9.04 18.08
N ASP A 295 6.31 -8.18 18.45
CA ASP A 295 7.30 -8.52 19.47
C ASP A 295 6.72 -8.53 20.90
N GLY A 296 5.72 -7.68 21.17
CA GLY A 296 5.06 -7.58 22.47
C GLY A 296 4.02 -8.68 22.79
N VAL A 297 3.78 -9.64 21.88
CA VAL A 297 2.84 -10.77 22.10
C VAL A 297 3.53 -11.97 22.79
N VAL A 298 4.81 -11.86 23.15
CA VAL A 298 5.48 -12.87 24.00
C VAL A 298 5.52 -12.41 25.46
N SER A 299 4.92 -13.24 26.33
CA SER A 299 4.94 -13.25 27.81
C SER A 299 3.91 -12.42 28.58
N GLY A 300 2.69 -12.97 28.71
CA GLY A 300 1.91 -12.90 29.95
C GLY A 300 1.80 -14.32 30.53
N PRO A 301 2.00 -14.54 31.84
CA PRO A 301 1.90 -15.89 32.41
C PRO A 301 0.44 -16.37 32.47
N PRO A 302 0.22 -17.70 32.57
CA PRO A 302 -1.10 -18.34 32.44
C PRO A 302 -2.11 -17.93 33.52
#